data_AF-A0A256W7U8-F1
#
_entry.id   AF-A0A256W7U8-F1
#
_cell.length_a   1.000
_cell.length_b   1.000
_cell.length_c   1.000
_cell.angle_alpha   90.00
_cell.angle_beta   90.00
_cell.angle_gamma   90.00
#
_symmetry.space_group_name_H-M   'P 1'
#
loop_
_entity.id
_entity.type
_entity.pdbx_description
1 polymer ?
#
loop_
_entity_poly.entity_id
_entity_poly.type
_entity_poly.pdbx_seq_one_letter_code
_entity_poly.pdbx_strand_id
1 'polypeptide(L)'
;MNKILKLLIFIGLLTTTLSASSQDTTSVLDKDLKGEYTGNIRRGLASGEGFAKGIDSYKGSFKKGLPHGVGKYVWSTGEIYIGEWYKGKMSGEGTYILNIDGKDSSIMGIWKE
;
A
#
# COMPACT_ATOMS: atom_id res chain seq x y z
N MET A 1 -23.47 -57.35 2.17
CA MET A 1 -23.49 -57.40 0.69
C MET A 1 -24.77 -56.71 0.25
N ASN A 2 -24.86 -55.60 -0.48
CA ASN A 2 -23.92 -54.77 -1.21
C ASN A 2 -24.55 -53.38 -1.41
N LYS A 3 -23.74 -52.33 -1.20
CA LYS A 3 -23.59 -51.14 -2.06
C LYS A 3 -24.89 -50.51 -2.60
N ILE A 4 -25.47 -49.55 -1.86
CA ILE A 4 -26.22 -48.39 -2.40
C ILE A 4 -26.32 -47.21 -1.40
N LEU A 5 -25.76 -47.31 -0.18
CA LEU A 5 -25.64 -46.20 0.77
C LEU A 5 -24.50 -45.20 0.41
N LYS A 6 -24.46 -44.75 -0.84
CA LYS A 6 -23.48 -43.75 -1.33
C LYS A 6 -24.08 -42.62 -2.19
N LEU A 7 -25.41 -42.47 -2.27
CA LEU A 7 -25.99 -41.51 -3.23
C LEU A 7 -27.03 -40.51 -2.68
N LEU A 8 -27.31 -40.45 -1.38
CA LEU A 8 -28.27 -39.47 -0.84
C LEU A 8 -27.79 -38.69 0.39
N ILE A 9 -26.47 -38.56 0.54
CA ILE A 9 -25.85 -37.48 1.33
C ILE A 9 -24.97 -36.67 0.36
N PHE A 10 -25.62 -36.10 -0.66
CA PHE A 10 -25.03 -35.08 -1.54
C PHE A 10 -25.77 -33.74 -1.39
N ILE A 11 -26.26 -33.48 -0.17
CA ILE A 11 -26.60 -32.13 0.31
C ILE A 11 -25.84 -31.94 1.62
N GLY A 12 -24.53 -32.10 1.50
CA GLY A 12 -23.56 -31.74 2.53
C GLY A 12 -22.65 -30.68 1.94
N LEU A 13 -22.99 -29.42 2.16
CA LEU A 13 -22.06 -28.28 2.23
C LEU A 13 -22.86 -27.19 2.96
N LEU A 14 -23.23 -27.40 4.23
CA LEU A 14 -22.42 -26.98 5.38
C LEU A 14 -21.54 -25.77 5.07
N THR A 15 -22.08 -24.61 5.44
CA THR A 15 -21.39 -23.43 5.98
C THR A 15 -19.89 -23.34 5.70
N THR A 16 -19.49 -22.33 4.94
CA THR A 16 -18.75 -21.17 5.47
C THR A 16 -18.62 -20.21 4.31
N THR A 17 -18.75 -18.92 4.59
CA THR A 17 -18.15 -17.89 3.73
C THR A 17 -16.78 -18.36 3.28
N LEU A 18 -16.45 -18.21 2.00
CA LEU A 18 -15.07 -18.34 1.56
C LEU A 18 -14.29 -17.20 2.24
N SER A 19 -13.92 -17.40 3.49
CA SER A 19 -12.99 -16.52 4.18
C SER A 19 -11.65 -16.83 3.56
N ALA A 20 -11.33 -16.13 2.46
CA ALA A 20 -9.98 -16.06 1.94
C ALA A 20 -9.11 -15.34 2.98
N SER A 21 -8.61 -16.08 3.98
CA SER A 21 -7.47 -15.66 4.80
C SER A 21 -6.21 -16.23 4.13
N SER A 22 -5.12 -15.52 3.89
CA SER A 22 -4.55 -14.35 4.54
C SER A 22 -3.85 -13.50 3.47
N GLN A 23 -3.97 -12.18 3.60
CA GLN A 23 -3.34 -11.17 2.75
C GLN A 23 -1.82 -11.17 2.97
N ASP A 24 -1.03 -11.77 2.07
CA ASP A 24 0.39 -11.41 1.99
C ASP A 24 0.50 -10.13 1.16
N THR A 25 0.41 -8.99 1.85
CA THR A 25 0.50 -7.62 1.33
C THR A 25 1.93 -7.22 0.92
N THR A 26 2.79 -8.18 0.56
CA THR A 26 4.20 -7.98 0.20
C THR A 26 4.45 -7.25 -1.13
N SER A 27 3.44 -6.59 -1.71
CA SER A 27 3.62 -5.78 -2.90
C SER A 27 4.40 -4.48 -2.62
N VAL A 28 4.28 -3.93 -1.42
CA VAL A 28 5.01 -2.74 -0.96
C VAL A 28 6.20 -3.16 -0.09
N LEU A 29 7.39 -2.64 -0.39
CA LEU A 29 8.65 -2.97 0.29
C LEU A 29 9.08 -1.91 1.30
N ASP A 30 8.49 -0.72 1.23
CA ASP A 30 8.70 0.30 2.25
C ASP A 30 8.05 -0.16 3.56
N LYS A 31 8.84 -0.20 4.63
CA LYS A 31 8.44 -0.78 5.91
C LYS A 31 7.26 -0.05 6.56
N ASP A 32 7.16 1.26 6.38
CA ASP A 32 6.15 2.09 7.04
C ASP A 32 4.86 2.16 6.20
N LEU A 33 4.96 1.85 4.90
CA LEU A 33 3.83 1.74 3.99
C LEU A 33 3.30 0.31 3.81
N LYS A 34 3.95 -0.71 4.38
CA LYS A 34 3.59 -2.12 4.22
C LYS A 34 2.31 -2.47 4.99
N GLY A 35 1.17 -2.20 4.37
CA GLY A 35 -0.17 -2.54 4.85
C GLY A 35 -1.11 -2.80 3.68
N GLU A 36 -2.21 -2.09 3.61
CA GLU A 36 -3.13 -2.17 2.48
C GLU A 36 -2.52 -1.52 1.24
N TYR A 37 -2.70 -2.14 0.07
CA TYR A 37 -2.28 -1.57 -1.20
C TYR A 37 -3.38 -1.68 -2.24
N THR A 38 -3.72 -0.57 -2.87
CA THR A 38 -4.59 -0.52 -4.04
C THR A 38 -3.82 0.11 -5.19
N GLY A 39 -3.59 -0.66 -6.25
CA GLY A 39 -2.88 -0.15 -7.41
C GLY A 39 -2.34 -1.25 -8.30
N ASN A 40 -1.48 -0.84 -9.23
CA ASN A 40 -0.89 -1.74 -10.20
C ASN A 40 0.21 -2.61 -9.56
N ILE A 41 0.17 -3.91 -9.83
CA ILE A 41 1.18 -4.88 -9.37
C ILE A 41 1.88 -5.47 -10.60
N ARG A 42 3.22 -5.50 -10.58
CA ARG A 42 4.04 -6.17 -11.60
C ARG A 42 5.09 -7.05 -10.92
N ARG A 43 5.14 -8.33 -11.30
CA ARG A 43 6.04 -9.34 -10.71
C ARG A 43 5.93 -9.41 -9.18
N GLY A 44 4.70 -9.36 -8.67
CA GLY A 44 4.40 -9.41 -7.24
C GLY A 44 4.69 -8.12 -6.47
N LEU A 45 5.17 -7.06 -7.13
CA LEU A 45 5.53 -5.78 -6.48
C LEU A 45 4.67 -4.62 -7.00
N ALA A 46 4.39 -3.65 -6.14
CA ALA A 46 3.74 -2.39 -6.50
C ALA A 46 4.53 -1.68 -7.61
N SER A 47 3.85 -1.25 -8.66
CA SER A 47 4.47 -0.68 -9.85
C SER A 47 3.49 0.17 -10.66
N GLY A 48 3.79 1.44 -10.88
CA GLY A 48 2.88 2.43 -11.44
C GLY A 48 2.05 3.11 -10.36
N GLU A 49 0.97 3.78 -10.74
CA GLU A 49 0.10 4.48 -9.80
C GLU A 49 -0.54 3.53 -8.78
N GLY A 50 -0.60 3.98 -7.52
CA GLY A 50 -1.26 3.28 -6.44
C GLY A 50 -1.38 4.08 -5.15
N PHE A 51 -2.03 3.47 -4.18
CA PHE A 51 -2.19 3.95 -2.82
C PHE A 51 -1.76 2.84 -1.86
N ALA A 52 -0.80 3.14 -1.00
CA ALA A 52 -0.37 2.28 0.09
C ALA A 52 -0.76 2.91 1.44
N LYS A 53 -1.28 2.10 2.35
CA LYS A 53 -1.66 2.49 3.70
C LYS A 53 -1.12 1.48 4.71
N GLY A 54 -0.04 1.87 5.39
CA GLY A 54 0.52 1.17 6.55
C GLY A 54 0.41 2.06 7.78
N ILE A 55 1.52 2.18 8.52
CA ILE A 55 1.70 3.20 9.57
C ILE A 55 1.56 4.57 8.93
N ASP A 56 2.31 4.78 7.84
CA ASP A 56 2.24 5.95 7.01
C ASP A 56 1.35 5.68 5.78
N SER A 57 1.11 6.70 4.96
CA SER A 57 0.38 6.52 3.70
C SER A 57 1.04 7.22 2.54
N TYR A 58 0.96 6.60 1.36
CA TYR A 58 1.51 7.16 0.15
C TYR A 58 0.53 6.98 -1.00
N LYS A 59 0.32 8.07 -1.76
CA LYS A 59 -0.42 8.05 -3.01
C LYS A 59 0.47 8.60 -4.13
N GLY A 60 0.72 7.78 -5.13
CA GLY A 60 1.53 8.17 -6.28
C GLY A 60 2.11 6.97 -7.00
N SER A 61 3.20 7.22 -7.72
CA SER A 61 3.86 6.20 -8.51
C SER A 61 4.74 5.28 -7.64
N PHE A 62 4.75 3.99 -8.00
CA PHE A 62 5.61 2.97 -7.42
C PHE A 62 6.53 2.36 -8.47
N LYS A 63 7.69 1.88 -8.05
CA LYS A 63 8.58 1.08 -8.88
C LYS A 63 9.29 0.03 -8.03
N LYS A 64 9.13 -1.24 -8.40
CA LYS A 64 9.70 -2.38 -7.66
C LYS A 64 9.33 -2.35 -6.18
N GLY A 65 8.07 -2.02 -5.86
CA GLY A 65 7.54 -2.03 -4.51
C GLY A 65 7.86 -0.80 -3.65
N LEU A 66 8.55 0.20 -4.19
CA LEU A 66 8.92 1.42 -3.46
C LEU A 66 8.29 2.66 -4.11
N PRO A 67 7.99 3.73 -3.34
CA PRO A 67 7.67 5.05 -3.88
C PRO A 67 8.68 5.52 -4.94
N HIS A 68 8.18 6.04 -6.05
CA HIS A 68 8.99 6.50 -7.18
C HIS A 68 8.24 7.53 -8.03
N GLY A 69 8.94 8.44 -8.70
CA GLY A 69 8.28 9.51 -9.47
C GLY A 69 7.52 10.46 -8.55
N VAL A 70 6.39 11.02 -8.99
CA VAL A 70 5.65 11.99 -8.19
C VAL A 70 4.68 11.30 -7.24
N GLY A 71 4.59 11.79 -6.00
CA GLY A 71 3.59 11.33 -5.05
C GLY A 71 3.46 12.17 -3.80
N LYS A 72 2.38 11.89 -3.06
CA LYS A 72 2.07 12.46 -1.76
C LYS A 72 2.32 11.41 -0.69
N TYR A 73 3.19 11.71 0.26
CA TYR A 73 3.42 10.92 1.46
C TYR A 73 2.83 11.66 2.66
N VAL A 74 2.19 10.92 3.55
CA VAL A 74 1.63 11.43 4.79
C VAL A 74 2.18 10.55 5.90
N TRP A 75 2.99 11.16 6.77
CA TRP A 75 3.50 10.50 7.96
C TRP A 75 2.37 10.35 8.98
N SER A 76 2.45 9.30 9.78
CA SER A 76 1.56 9.06 10.92
C SER A 76 1.56 10.20 11.95
N THR A 77 2.65 10.96 12.03
CA THR A 77 2.81 12.18 12.83
C THR A 77 2.06 13.38 12.26
N GLY A 78 1.55 13.30 11.02
CA GLY A 78 0.67 14.29 10.40
C GLY A 78 1.35 15.18 9.36
N GLU A 79 2.67 15.15 9.26
CA GLU A 79 3.43 15.85 8.23
C GLU A 79 3.12 15.28 6.85
N ILE A 80 3.30 16.11 5.83
CA ILE A 80 3.00 15.77 4.45
C ILE A 80 4.17 16.16 3.57
N TYR A 81 4.50 15.31 2.60
CA TYR A 81 5.39 15.66 1.51
C TYR A 81 4.71 15.41 0.18
N ILE A 82 4.79 16.40 -0.71
CA ILE A 82 4.32 16.30 -2.09
C ILE A 82 5.50 16.65 -2.98
N GLY A 83 5.97 15.69 -3.76
CA GLY A 83 7.15 15.89 -4.58
C GLY A 83 7.60 14.63 -5.29
N GLU A 84 8.84 14.66 -5.77
CA GLU A 84 9.44 13.52 -6.43
C GLU A 84 10.01 12.51 -5.43
N TRP A 85 10.03 11.26 -5.86
CA TRP A 85 10.48 10.12 -5.10
C TRP A 85 11.42 9.27 -5.95
N TYR A 86 12.48 8.78 -5.34
CA TYR A 86 13.36 7.82 -5.96
C TYR A 86 13.75 6.72 -4.97
N LYS A 87 13.30 5.50 -5.26
CA LYS A 87 13.58 4.29 -4.47
C LYS A 87 13.18 4.46 -2.99
N GLY A 88 12.01 5.05 -2.75
CA GLY A 88 11.47 5.25 -1.41
C GLY A 88 12.01 6.46 -0.65
N LYS A 89 12.85 7.30 -1.28
CA LYS A 89 13.35 8.55 -0.69
C LYS A 89 12.74 9.75 -1.40
N MET A 90 12.54 10.85 -0.66
CA MET A 90 12.25 12.16 -1.26
C MET A 90 13.41 12.56 -2.18
N SER A 91 13.10 13.11 -3.33
CA SER A 91 14.08 13.53 -4.34
C SER A 91 13.54 14.73 -5.12
N GLY A 92 14.40 15.39 -5.90
CA GLY A 92 13.98 16.42 -6.85
C GLY A 92 13.19 17.55 -6.19
N GLU A 93 12.22 18.10 -6.92
CA GLU A 93 11.37 19.17 -6.43
C GLU A 93 10.28 18.62 -5.49
N GLY A 94 10.07 19.31 -4.37
CA GLY A 94 8.98 18.96 -3.46
C GLY A 94 8.66 20.02 -2.42
N THR A 95 7.45 19.89 -1.86
CA THR A 95 6.93 20.70 -0.76
C THR A 95 6.69 19.80 0.45
N TYR A 96 7.35 20.14 1.55
CA TYR A 96 7.15 19.52 2.85
C TYR A 96 6.25 20.42 3.70
N ILE A 97 5.25 19.86 4.37
CA ILE A 97 4.24 20.59 5.14
C ILE A 97 4.25 20.06 6.57
N LEU A 98 4.42 20.98 7.51
CA LEU A 98 4.41 20.78 8.96
C LEU A 98 3.18 21.45 9.55
N ASN A 99 2.50 20.80 10.49
CA ASN A 99 1.53 21.49 11.34
C ASN A 99 2.22 21.90 12.63
N ILE A 100 2.36 23.22 12.86
CA ILE A 100 2.98 23.79 14.05
C ILE A 100 1.92 24.66 14.72
N ASP A 101 1.51 24.27 15.93
CA ASP A 101 0.51 24.99 16.73
C ASP A 101 -0.82 25.25 15.99
N GLY A 102 -1.28 24.28 15.20
CA GLY A 102 -2.51 24.38 14.41
C GLY A 102 -2.36 25.22 13.14
N LYS A 103 -1.15 25.64 12.79
CA LYS A 103 -0.84 26.37 11.56
C LYS A 103 0.05 25.55 10.63
N ASP A 104 -0.35 25.45 9.37
CA ASP A 104 0.45 24.81 8.34
C ASP A 104 1.63 25.71 7.94
N SER A 105 2.84 25.15 8.01
CA SER A 105 4.08 25.75 7.52
C SER A 105 4.65 24.87 6.41
N SER A 106 5.00 25.46 5.28
CA SER A 106 5.52 24.73 4.13
C SER A 106 6.98 25.10 3.82
N ILE A 107 7.75 24.09 3.42
CA ILE A 107 9.13 24.21 2.98
C ILE A 107 9.21 23.66 1.57
N MET A 108 9.50 24.53 0.60
CA MET A 108 9.72 24.15 -0.80
C MET A 108 11.22 24.04 -1.05
N GLY A 109 11.65 23.04 -1.82
CA GLY A 109 13.07 22.90 -2.14
C GLY A 109 13.39 21.73 -3.05
N ILE A 110 14.70 21.57 -3.29
CA ILE A 110 15.29 20.44 -3.99
C ILE A 110 15.82 19.44 -2.96
N TRP A 111 15.29 18.23 -2.99
CA TRP A 111 15.62 17.13 -2.09
C TRP A 111 16.58 16.18 -2.79
N LYS A 112 17.67 15.79 -2.10
CA LYS A 112 18.64 14.83 -2.62
C LYS A 112 18.65 13.60 -1.74
N GLU A 113 18.75 12.45 -2.39
CA GLU A 113 18.70 11.10 -1.80
C GLU A 113 20.04 10.61 -1.20
#